data_AF-A0A512AS24-F1
#
_entry.id   AF-A0A512AS24-F1
#
_cell.length_a   1.000
_cell.length_b   1.000
_cell.length_c   1.000
_cell.angle_alpha   90.00
_cell.angle_beta   90.00
_cell.angle_gamma   90.00
#
_symmetry.space_group_name_H-M   'P 1'
#
loop_
_entity.id
_entity.type
_entity.pdbx_description
1 polymer ?
#
loop_
_entity_poly.entity_id
_entity_poly.type
_entity_poly.pdbx_seq_one_letter_code
_entity_poly.pdbx_strand_id
1 'polypeptide(L)'
;MKTVATKPNQVSASNCGKPDCEKIVSLLDIIIDGEASEEDRTYFFSHVETCQECFAAHQKHEQLKRFLRENIQRKVVPTNLLSSIQSVIKTTA
;
A
#
# COMPACT_ATOMS: atom_id res chain seq x y z
N MET A 1 -6.78 16.24 21.88
CA MET A 1 -6.02 15.40 20.94
C MET A 1 -6.47 13.96 21.13
N LYS A 2 -7.17 13.37 20.17
CA LYS A 2 -7.59 11.96 20.25
C LYS A 2 -6.58 11.15 19.45
N THR A 3 -5.86 10.27 20.13
CA THR A 3 -4.96 9.28 19.54
C THR A 3 -5.79 8.34 18.68
N VAL A 4 -5.67 8.45 17.35
CA VAL A 4 -6.19 7.44 16.44
C VAL A 4 -5.16 6.32 16.43
N ALA A 5 -5.39 5.31 17.28
CA ALA A 5 -4.75 4.03 17.12
C ALA A 5 -5.35 3.38 15.86
N THR A 6 -4.66 3.52 14.73
CA THR A 6 -4.94 2.71 13.55
C THR A 6 -4.67 1.26 13.95
N LYS A 7 -5.73 0.52 14.28
CA LYS A 7 -5.65 -0.92 14.44
C LYS A 7 -5.12 -1.48 13.11
N PRO A 8 -4.14 -2.39 13.12
CA PRO A 8 -3.71 -3.05 11.90
C PRO A 8 -4.96 -3.65 11.26
N ASN A 9 -5.16 -3.27 9.99
CA ASN A 9 -6.24 -3.78 9.17
C ASN A 9 -6.19 -5.30 9.30
N GLN A 10 -7.28 -5.91 9.79
CA GLN A 10 -7.36 -7.36 9.91
C GLN A 10 -7.48 -7.93 8.49
N VAL A 11 -6.36 -7.93 7.77
CA VAL A 11 -6.12 -8.80 6.65
C VAL A 11 -6.22 -10.19 7.25
N SER A 12 -7.38 -10.79 7.01
CA SER A 12 -7.73 -12.16 7.37
C SER A 12 -6.47 -13.01 7.21
N ALA A 13 -5.99 -13.56 8.33
CA ALA A 13 -4.81 -14.42 8.35
C ALA A 13 -4.96 -15.46 7.25
N SER A 14 -4.25 -15.26 6.14
CA SER A 14 -4.11 -16.27 5.11
C SER A 14 -3.47 -17.46 5.82
N ASN A 15 -4.18 -18.57 5.96
CA ASN A 15 -3.71 -19.78 6.64
C ASN A 15 -2.63 -20.51 5.83
N CYS A 16 -1.78 -19.76 5.13
CA CYS A 16 -0.62 -20.28 4.47
C CYS A 16 0.43 -20.49 5.55
N GLY A 17 0.50 -21.71 6.11
CA GLY A 17 1.42 -22.10 7.19
C GLY A 17 2.90 -22.14 6.80
N LYS A 18 3.33 -21.32 5.82
CA LYS A 18 4.73 -21.18 5.40
C LYS A 18 5.30 -19.87 5.94
N PRO A 19 6.56 -19.84 6.39
CA PRO A 19 7.20 -18.65 6.96
C PRO A 19 7.21 -17.46 5.99
N ASP A 20 7.29 -17.71 4.68
CA ASP A 20 7.26 -16.64 3.68
C ASP A 20 5.90 -15.93 3.58
N CYS A 21 4.80 -16.62 3.91
CA CYS A 21 3.46 -16.03 3.83
C CYS A 21 3.23 -14.95 4.91
N GLU A 22 3.79 -15.13 6.11
CA GLU A 22 3.71 -14.11 7.18
C GLU A 22 4.44 -12.82 6.78
N LYS A 23 5.63 -12.96 6.20
CA LYS A 23 6.41 -11.82 5.71
C LYS A 23 5.67 -11.09 4.58
N ILE A 24 5.01 -11.83 3.70
CA ILE A 24 4.25 -11.26 2.58
C ILE A 24 3.02 -10.47 3.05
N VAL A 25 2.34 -10.95 4.09
CA VAL A 25 1.23 -10.20 4.70
C VAL A 25 1.74 -8.87 5.25
N SER A 26 2.92 -8.82 5.87
CA SER A 26 3.50 -7.56 6.37
C SER A 26 3.93 -6.60 5.26
N LEU A 27 4.38 -7.13 4.12
CA LEU A 27 4.77 -6.32 2.95
C LEU A 27 3.57 -5.80 2.16
N LEU A 28 2.41 -6.45 2.26
CA LEU A 28 1.23 -6.14 1.46
C LEU A 28 0.79 -4.67 1.58
N ASP A 29 0.74 -4.14 2.80
CA ASP A 29 0.33 -2.74 3.04
C ASP A 29 1.31 -1.76 2.36
N ILE A 30 2.62 -2.00 2.53
CA ILE A 30 3.68 -1.18 1.93
C ILE A 30 3.62 -1.21 0.39
N ILE A 31 3.31 -2.38 -0.18
CA ILE A 31 3.12 -2.58 -1.63
C ILE A 31 1.90 -1.81 -2.13
N ILE A 32 0.78 -1.85 -1.40
CA ILE A 32 -0.45 -1.16 -1.76
C ILE A 32 -0.26 0.36 -1.71
N ASP A 33 0.44 0.88 -0.70
CA ASP A 33 0.72 2.30 -0.53
C ASP A 33 1.75 2.82 -1.55
N GLY A 34 2.51 1.91 -2.18
CA GLY A 34 3.51 2.24 -3.20
C GLY A 34 4.83 2.71 -2.61
N GLU A 35 5.07 2.43 -1.33
CA GLU A 35 6.27 2.81 -0.58
C GLU A 35 7.34 1.70 -0.56
N ALA A 36 7.04 0.54 -1.15
CA ALA A 36 7.92 -0.61 -1.14
C ALA A 36 9.18 -0.39 -1.98
N SER A 37 10.33 -0.84 -1.47
CA SER A 37 11.58 -0.87 -2.21
C SER A 37 11.46 -1.80 -3.43
N GLU A 38 12.35 -1.64 -4.42
CA GLU A 38 12.37 -2.52 -5.60
C GLU A 38 12.62 -3.99 -5.23
N GLU A 39 13.48 -4.22 -4.22
CA GLU A 39 13.77 -5.54 -3.68
C GLU A 39 12.53 -6.17 -3.03
N ASP A 40 11.82 -5.40 -2.18
CA ASP A 40 10.60 -5.86 -1.51
C ASP A 40 9.48 -6.15 -2.52
N ARG A 41 9.36 -5.32 -3.56
CA ARG A 41 8.41 -5.56 -4.65
C ARG A 41 8.71 -6.86 -5.37
N THR A 42 9.97 -7.10 -5.72
CA THR A 42 10.38 -8.31 -6.43
C THR A 42 10.13 -9.55 -5.56
N TYR A 43 10.51 -9.49 -4.28
CA TYR A 43 10.24 -10.56 -3.32
C TYR A 43 8.73 -10.81 -3.18
N PHE A 44 7.92 -9.76 -3.06
CA PHE A 44 6.48 -9.87 -2.93
C PHE A 44 5.83 -10.55 -4.14
N PHE A 45 6.11 -10.06 -5.34
CA PHE A 45 5.50 -10.59 -6.56
C PHE A 45 5.95 -12.03 -6.85
N SER A 46 7.22 -12.37 -6.63
CA SER A 46 7.71 -13.74 -6.82
C SER A 46 7.01 -14.75 -5.90
N HIS A 47 6.72 -14.39 -4.65
CA HIS A 47 5.96 -15.25 -3.75
C HIS A 47 4.48 -15.33 -4.16
N VAL A 48 3.85 -14.20 -4.47
CA VAL A 48 2.43 -14.14 -4.83
C VAL A 48 2.13 -14.95 -6.10
N GLU A 49 3.06 -15.03 -7.05
CA GLU A 49 2.92 -15.87 -8.25
C GLU A 49 2.85 -17.38 -7.93
N THR A 50 3.44 -17.82 -6.82
CA THR A 50 3.54 -19.24 -6.46
C THR A 50 2.63 -19.64 -5.29
N CYS A 51 2.02 -18.66 -4.61
CA CYS A 51 1.13 -18.88 -3.47
C CYS A 51 -0.30 -18.40 -3.78
N GLN A 52 -1.21 -19.34 -4.06
CA GLN A 52 -2.60 -19.06 -4.42
C GLN A 52 -3.36 -18.27 -3.34
N GLU A 53 -3.09 -18.53 -2.06
CA GLU A 53 -3.75 -17.82 -0.96
C GLU A 53 -3.31 -16.35 -0.88
N CYS A 54 -2.00 -16.10 -0.96
CA CYS A 54 -1.45 -14.74 -0.99
C CYS A 54 -1.87 -14.00 -2.26
N PHE A 55 -1.97 -14.69 -3.40
CA PHE A 55 -2.52 -14.13 -4.64
C PHE A 55 -3.97 -13.68 -4.47
N ALA A 56 -4.83 -14.54 -3.92
CA ALA A 56 -6.23 -14.19 -3.69
C ALA A 56 -6.36 -13.00 -2.71
N ALA A 57 -5.52 -12.94 -1.67
CA ALA A 57 -5.49 -11.82 -0.74
C ALA A 57 -5.05 -10.50 -1.42
N HIS A 58 -3.97 -10.53 -2.20
CA HIS A 58 -3.49 -9.38 -2.97
C HIS A 58 -4.54 -8.90 -4.00
N GLN A 59 -5.17 -9.82 -4.72
CA GLN A 59 -6.18 -9.48 -5.72
C GLN A 59 -7.40 -8.78 -5.11
N LYS A 60 -7.85 -9.19 -3.92
CA LYS A 60 -8.94 -8.51 -3.19
C LYS A 60 -8.59 -7.06 -2.86
N HIS A 61 -7.35 -6.82 -2.41
CA HIS A 61 -6.89 -5.47 -2.10
C HIS A 61 -6.79 -4.59 -3.36
N GLU A 62 -6.25 -5.12 -4.46
CA GLU A 62 -6.20 -4.37 -5.72
C GLU A 62 -7.58 -4.04 -6.28
N GLN A 63 -8.56 -4.94 -6.13
CA GLN A 63 -9.96 -4.67 -6.48
C GLN A 63 -10.54 -3.53 -5.63
N LEU A 64 -10.32 -3.55 -4.31
CA LEU A 64 -10.77 -2.47 -3.41
C LEU A 64 -10.10 -1.14 -3.77
N LYS A 65 -8.79 -1.14 -4.00
CA LYS A 65 -8.02 0.03 -4.43
C LYS A 65 -8.56 0.58 -5.74
N ARG A 66 -8.87 -0.27 -6.72
CA ARG A 66 -9.49 0.13 -7.98
C ARG A 66 -10.87 0.74 -7.76
N PHE A 67 -11.73 0.09 -6.98
CA PHE A 67 -13.05 0.60 -6.64
C PHE A 67 -12.96 2.00 -6.00
N LEU A 68 -12.07 2.20 -5.03
CA LEU A 68 -11.86 3.51 -4.41
C LEU A 68 -11.37 4.55 -5.42
N ARG A 69 -10.43 4.21 -6.30
CA ARG A 69 -9.94 5.13 -7.35
C ARG A 69 -11.03 5.56 -8.33
N GLU A 70 -11.98 4.68 -8.62
CA GLU A 70 -13.09 4.92 -9.55
C GLU A 70 -14.22 5.73 -8.90
N ASN A 71 -14.45 5.55 -7.59
CA ASN A 71 -15.60 6.12 -6.89
C ASN A 71 -15.27 7.37 -6.04
N ILE A 72 -14.00 7.65 -5.78
CA ILE A 72 -13.59 8.87 -5.08
C ILE A 72 -13.46 10.01 -6.08
N GLN A 73 -14.21 11.09 -5.84
CA GLN A 73 -14.09 12.31 -6.63
C GLN A 73 -12.68 12.91 -6.46
N ARG A 74 -11.91 12.92 -7.56
CA ARG A 74 -10.62 13.60 -7.58
C ARG A 74 -10.83 15.12 -7.52
N LYS A 75 -10.24 15.75 -6.51
CA LYS A 75 -10.22 17.22 -6.40
C LYS A 75 -9.06 17.76 -7.22
N VAL A 76 -9.34 18.80 -8.01
CA VAL A 76 -8.29 19.57 -8.67
C VAL A 76 -7.47 20.26 -7.58
N VAL A 77 -6.16 20.07 -7.62
CA VAL A 77 -5.25 20.76 -6.72
C VAL A 77 -5.02 22.20 -7.19
N PRO A 78 -4.78 23.15 -6.28
CA PRO A 78 -4.43 24.52 -6.66
C PRO A 78 -3.21 24.56 -7.59
N THR A 79 -3.25 25.39 -8.63
CA THR A 79 -2.16 25.50 -9.63
C THR A 79 -0.84 25.96 -9.02
N ASN A 80 -0.90 26.69 -7.91
CA ASN A 80 0.26 27.17 -7.18
C ASN A 80 0.84 26.15 -6.19
N LEU A 81 0.21 24.98 -6.00
CA LEU A 81 0.67 23.97 -5.03
C LEU A 81 2.13 23.56 -5.29
N LEU A 82 2.47 23.32 -6.56
CA LEU A 82 3.81 22.89 -6.94
C LEU A 82 4.87 23.96 -6.60
N SER A 83 4.59 25.23 -6.92
CA SER A 83 5.46 26.36 -6.55
C SER A 83 5.58 26.52 -5.03
N SER A 84 4.49 26.31 -4.28
CA SER A 84 4.52 26.39 -2.82
C SER A 84 5.38 25.29 -2.21
N ILE A 85 5.24 24.04 -2.68
CA ILE A 85 6.07 22.91 -2.22
C ILE A 85 7.56 23.19 -2.49
N GLN A 86 7.91 23.63 -3.71
CA GLN A 86 9.29 23.96 -4.06
C GLN A 86 9.87 25.08 -3.19
N SER A 87 9.06 26.08 -2.85
CA SER A 87 9.50 27.17 -1.98
C SER A 87 9.85 26.67 -0.58
N VAL A 88 9.02 25.78 0.01
CA VAL A 88 9.30 25.21 1.33
C VAL A 88 10.58 24.39 1.31
N ILE A 89 10.77 23.54 0.30
CA ILE A 89 11.98 22.70 0.17
C ILE A 89 13.25 23.57 0.13
N LYS A 90 13.24 24.68 -0.62
CA LYS A 90 14.38 25.60 -0.73
C LYS A 90 14.69 26.34 0.57
N THR A 91 13.68 26.66 1.39
CA THR A 91 13.87 27.36 2.67
C THR A 91 14.38 26.42 3.77
N THR A 92 14.14 25.12 3.63
CA THR A 92 14.48 24.11 4.66
C THR A 92 15.80 23.38 4.35
N ALA A 93 16.46 23.72 3.24
CA ALA A 93 17.79 23.26 2.84
C ALA A 93 18.85 24.31 3.23
#